data_AF-A0A1S9N911-F1
#
_entry.id   AF-A0A1S9N911-F1
#
_cell.length_a   1.000
_cell.length_b   1.000
_cell.length_c   1.000
_cell.angle_alpha   90.00
_cell.angle_beta   90.00
_cell.angle_gamma   90.00
#
_symmetry.space_group_name_H-M   'P 1'
#
loop_
_entity.id
_entity.type
_entity.pdbx_description
1 polymer ?
#
loop_
_entity_poly.entity_id
_entity_poly.type
_entity_poly.pdbx_seq_one_letter_code
_entity_poly.pdbx_strand_id
1 'polypeptide(L)'
;MHIEENRMFTLEEYEKLQHKYKYNIEFINGDVVLHSKTSVKHNEIVNNIQFKLMSYLTNSKCKVYTEQIEIKFHNDKDIINIFPDVFVMCEDGKKVGESFVSPPKIIFEVVSPNYSGHDYITKLQIEQVSHKFLTSTSEVQNFTEIRIALS
;
A
#
# COMPACT_ATOMS: atom_id res chain seq x y z
N MET A 1 15.12 -9.11 -12.51
CA MET A 1 15.57 -7.71 -12.62
C MET A 1 16.58 -7.49 -11.52
N HIS A 2 17.80 -7.07 -11.85
CA HIS A 2 18.76 -6.66 -10.83
C HIS A 2 18.54 -5.17 -10.61
N ILE A 3 17.85 -4.83 -9.52
CA ILE A 3 17.93 -3.48 -8.96
C ILE A 3 19.24 -3.46 -8.18
N GLU A 4 20.12 -2.50 -8.45
CA GLU A 4 21.35 -2.34 -7.68
C GLU A 4 20.98 -1.97 -6.25
N GLU A 5 21.34 -2.84 -5.28
CA GLU A 5 21.14 -2.57 -3.86
C GLU A 5 21.88 -1.27 -3.47
N ASN A 6 21.19 -0.38 -2.74
CA ASN A 6 21.66 0.94 -2.27
C ASN A 6 21.75 2.07 -3.31
N ARG A 7 21.11 1.94 -4.48
CA ARG A 7 20.94 3.08 -5.40
C ARG A 7 19.62 3.81 -5.12
N MET A 8 19.71 5.13 -4.92
CA MET A 8 18.55 6.02 -4.94
C MET A 8 18.16 6.32 -6.40
N PHE A 9 16.88 6.20 -6.70
CA PHE A 9 16.29 6.51 -8.00
C PHE A 9 15.60 7.87 -7.95
N THR A 10 15.66 8.60 -9.07
CA THR A 10 14.78 9.76 -9.29
C THR A 10 13.39 9.30 -9.70
N LEU A 11 12.38 10.17 -9.52
CA LEU A 11 11.01 9.87 -9.96
C LEU A 11 10.95 9.57 -11.47
N GLU A 12 11.71 10.29 -12.29
CA GLU A 12 11.78 10.06 -13.74
C GLU A 12 12.37 8.69 -14.08
N GLU A 13 13.41 8.26 -13.36
CA GLU A 13 13.99 6.92 -13.53
C GLU A 13 13.00 5.83 -13.11
N TYR A 14 12.29 6.01 -11.99
CA TYR A 14 11.21 5.13 -11.58
C TYR A 14 10.13 5.02 -12.67
N GLU A 15 9.65 6.14 -13.24
CA GLU A 15 8.62 6.13 -14.28
C GLU A 15 9.09 5.37 -15.53
N LYS A 16 10.36 5.53 -15.91
CA LYS A 16 10.98 4.75 -17.00
C LYS A 16 11.03 3.26 -16.67
N LEU A 17 11.36 2.89 -15.43
CA LEU A 17 11.35 1.49 -14.98
C LEU A 17 9.94 0.90 -15.04
N GLN A 18 8.95 1.61 -14.49
CA GLN A 18 7.55 1.21 -14.47
C GLN A 18 6.99 1.05 -15.89
N HIS A 19 7.38 1.91 -16.84
CA HIS A 19 6.97 1.77 -18.23
C HIS A 19 7.67 0.61 -18.95
N LYS A 20 8.95 0.40 -18.66
CA LYS A 20 9.79 -0.64 -19.28
C LYS A 20 9.44 -2.04 -18.80
N TYR A 21 9.09 -2.19 -17.53
CA TYR A 21 8.82 -3.46 -16.89
C TYR A 21 7.34 -3.56 -16.51
N LYS A 22 6.64 -4.61 -16.93
CA LYS A 22 5.23 -4.86 -16.57
C LYS A 22 5.05 -5.40 -15.15
N TYR A 23 5.93 -5.02 -14.22
CA TYR A 23 5.84 -5.38 -12.81
C TYR A 23 5.32 -4.18 -12.03
N ASN A 24 4.60 -4.43 -10.94
CA ASN A 24 4.31 -3.36 -9.98
C ASN A 24 5.62 -3.08 -9.24
N ILE A 25 6.09 -1.84 -9.32
CA ILE A 25 7.28 -1.37 -8.65
C ILE A 25 6.82 -0.24 -7.73
N GLU A 26 7.23 -0.28 -6.48
CA GLU A 26 6.93 0.75 -5.49
C GLU A 26 8.08 1.74 -5.42
N PHE A 27 7.76 3.01 -5.17
CA PHE A 27 8.71 4.10 -5.04
C PHE A 27 8.44 4.85 -3.75
N ILE A 28 9.45 4.97 -2.89
CA ILE A 28 9.34 5.67 -1.62
C ILE A 28 10.57 6.54 -1.46
N ASN A 29 10.44 7.85 -1.71
CA ASN A 29 11.51 8.83 -1.48
C ASN A 29 12.86 8.49 -2.15
N GLY A 30 12.82 7.80 -3.29
CA GLY A 30 14.00 7.38 -4.04
C GLY A 30 14.35 5.91 -3.90
N ASP A 31 13.80 5.21 -2.91
CA ASP A 31 13.89 3.75 -2.83
C ASP A 31 12.91 3.12 -3.81
N VAL A 32 13.38 2.09 -4.53
CA VAL A 32 12.57 1.34 -5.50
C VAL A 32 12.46 -0.10 -5.03
N VAL A 33 11.23 -0.55 -4.79
CA VAL A 33 10.97 -1.89 -4.26
C VAL A 33 10.13 -2.68 -5.24
N LEU A 34 10.55 -3.92 -5.45
CA LEU A 34 9.79 -4.84 -6.29
C LEU A 34 8.57 -5.32 -5.53
N HIS A 35 7.39 -5.08 -6.09
CA HIS A 35 6.20 -5.75 -5.59
C HIS A 35 6.36 -7.24 -5.85
N SER A 36 6.56 -7.96 -4.76
CA SER A 36 6.82 -9.40 -4.73
C SER A 36 5.68 -10.23 -5.33
N LYS A 37 6.01 -11.41 -5.83
CA LYS A 37 4.99 -12.35 -6.33
C LYS A 37 4.08 -12.83 -5.21
N THR A 38 2.78 -12.64 -5.41
CA THR A 38 1.69 -13.17 -4.58
C THR A 38 1.79 -14.70 -4.49
N SER A 39 1.94 -15.23 -3.27
CA SER A 39 1.82 -16.67 -3.01
C SER A 39 0.34 -17.05 -2.82
N VAL A 40 -0.03 -18.33 -2.99
CA VAL A 40 -1.42 -18.79 -2.75
C VAL A 40 -1.88 -18.39 -1.34
N LYS A 41 -1.03 -18.59 -0.33
CA LYS A 41 -1.33 -18.24 1.06
C LYS A 41 -1.48 -16.73 1.28
N HIS A 42 -0.66 -15.91 0.60
CA HIS A 42 -0.80 -14.45 0.66
C HIS A 42 -2.14 -14.02 0.06
N ASN A 43 -2.49 -14.54 -1.12
CA ASN A 43 -3.77 -14.26 -1.77
C ASN A 43 -4.96 -14.69 -0.90
N GLU A 44 -4.90 -15.86 -0.25
CA GLU A 44 -5.94 -16.31 0.69
C GLU A 44 -6.15 -15.30 1.84
N ILE A 45 -5.08 -14.74 2.39
CA ILE A 45 -5.16 -13.73 3.46
C ILE A 45 -5.75 -12.43 2.93
N VAL A 46 -5.26 -11.93 1.79
CA VAL A 46 -5.79 -10.72 1.12
C VAL A 46 -7.29 -10.83 0.87
N ASN A 47 -7.74 -11.94 0.27
CA ASN A 47 -9.16 -12.19 0.01
C ASN A 47 -10.00 -12.22 1.30
N ASN A 48 -9.48 -12.83 2.36
CA ASN A 48 -10.17 -12.88 3.65
C ASN A 48 -10.33 -11.48 4.27
N ILE A 49 -9.30 -10.63 4.19
CA ILE A 49 -9.35 -9.24 4.65
C ILE A 49 -10.35 -8.47 3.81
N GLN A 50 -10.25 -8.54 2.48
CA GLN A 50 -11.13 -7.86 1.55
C GLN A 50 -12.60 -8.22 1.82
N PHE A 51 -12.93 -9.51 1.93
CA PHE A 51 -14.30 -9.97 2.16
C PHE A 51 -14.89 -9.42 3.46
N LYS A 52 -14.11 -9.46 4.55
CA LYS A 52 -14.55 -8.92 5.85
C LYS A 52 -14.78 -7.42 5.81
N LEU A 53 -13.87 -6.66 5.19
CA LEU A 53 -14.00 -5.22 5.04
C LEU A 53 -15.19 -4.84 4.15
N MET A 54 -15.38 -5.53 3.02
CA MET A 54 -16.52 -5.28 2.14
C MET A 54 -17.84 -5.52 2.87
N SER A 55 -17.94 -6.61 3.64
CA SER A 55 -19.12 -6.88 4.45
C SER A 55 -19.36 -5.77 5.48
N TYR A 56 -18.31 -5.33 6.19
CA TYR A 56 -18.41 -4.27 7.19
C TYR A 56 -18.82 -2.91 6.58
N LEU A 57 -18.36 -2.62 5.37
CA LEU A 57 -18.53 -1.34 4.69
C LEU A 57 -19.75 -1.28 3.76
N THR A 58 -20.60 -2.31 3.72
CA THR A 58 -21.72 -2.46 2.77
C THR A 58 -22.61 -1.21 2.63
N ASN A 59 -22.88 -0.48 3.72
CA ASN A 59 -23.72 0.73 3.73
C ASN A 59 -22.92 2.02 3.98
N SER A 60 -21.60 1.95 3.86
CA SER A 60 -20.72 3.10 4.03
C SER A 60 -20.49 3.83 2.71
N LYS A 61 -19.86 4.99 2.79
CA LYS A 61 -19.36 5.75 1.63
C LYS A 61 -17.96 5.31 1.19
N CYS A 62 -17.49 4.16 1.69
CA CYS A 62 -16.15 3.66 1.50
C CYS A 62 -16.13 2.34 0.73
N LYS A 63 -15.07 2.14 -0.05
CA LYS A 63 -14.86 0.99 -0.91
C LYS A 63 -13.49 0.38 -0.62
N VAL A 64 -13.45 -0.95 -0.68
CA VAL A 64 -12.24 -1.74 -0.51
C VAL A 64 -11.61 -1.99 -1.87
N TYR A 65 -10.30 -1.83 -1.94
CA TYR A 65 -9.48 -2.07 -3.11
C TYR A 65 -8.32 -3.00 -2.71
N THR A 66 -7.77 -3.71 -3.68
CA THR A 66 -6.69 -4.67 -3.47
C THR A 66 -5.53 -4.39 -4.41
N GLU A 67 -4.53 -5.28 -4.36
CA GLU A 67 -3.39 -5.39 -5.26
C GLU A 67 -3.70 -4.86 -6.68
N GLN A 68 -2.73 -4.15 -7.30
CA GLN A 68 -2.77 -3.60 -8.67
C GLN A 68 -3.35 -2.19 -8.85
N ILE A 69 -3.85 -1.54 -7.80
CA ILE A 69 -4.24 -0.12 -7.87
C ILE A 69 -3.16 0.73 -7.21
N GLU A 70 -2.58 1.63 -7.99
CA GLU A 70 -1.53 2.54 -7.53
C GLU A 70 -2.11 3.66 -6.67
N ILE A 71 -1.42 3.97 -5.58
CA ILE A 71 -1.62 5.19 -4.80
C ILE A 71 -0.38 6.06 -4.98
N LYS A 72 -0.57 7.28 -5.49
CA LYS A 72 0.45 8.32 -5.59
C LYS A 72 0.23 9.36 -4.50
N PHE A 73 1.26 9.63 -3.73
CA PHE A 73 1.26 10.65 -2.72
C PHE A 73 2.52 11.50 -2.83
N HIS A 74 2.38 12.71 -3.35
CA HIS A 74 3.49 13.65 -3.53
C HIS A 74 3.20 14.92 -2.73
N ASN A 75 4.11 15.30 -1.85
CA ASN A 75 4.12 16.59 -1.15
C ASN A 75 5.55 17.18 -1.16
N ASP A 76 5.75 18.33 -0.51
CA ASP A 76 7.06 19.01 -0.49
C ASP A 76 8.21 18.18 0.13
N LYS A 77 7.90 17.14 0.89
CA LYS A 77 8.86 16.32 1.65
C LYS A 77 8.95 14.87 1.18
N ASP A 78 7.85 14.32 0.68
CA ASP A 78 7.66 12.91 0.42
C ASP A 78 7.09 12.70 -0.99
N ILE A 79 7.68 11.79 -1.76
CA ILE A 79 7.21 11.35 -3.09
C ILE A 79 7.09 9.83 -3.04
N ILE A 80 5.84 9.35 -3.04
CA ILE A 80 5.50 7.96 -2.73
C ILE A 80 4.53 7.44 -3.78
N ASN A 81 4.86 6.30 -4.40
CA ASN A 81 3.98 5.54 -5.28
C ASN A 81 3.98 4.09 -4.81
N ILE A 82 2.84 3.58 -4.35
CA ILE A 82 2.73 2.23 -3.73
C ILE A 82 1.55 1.44 -4.30
N PHE A 83 1.60 0.12 -4.13
CA PHE A 83 0.54 -0.82 -4.52
C PHE A 83 0.13 -1.68 -3.32
N PRO A 84 -0.67 -1.15 -2.38
CA PRO A 84 -0.95 -1.87 -1.15
C PRO A 84 -1.71 -3.17 -1.38
N ASP A 85 -1.50 -4.16 -0.51
CA ASP A 85 -2.19 -5.46 -0.62
C ASP A 85 -3.72 -5.30 -0.49
N VAL A 86 -4.18 -4.54 0.50
CA VAL A 86 -5.59 -4.12 0.65
C VAL A 86 -5.65 -2.68 1.18
N PHE A 87 -6.54 -1.86 0.65
CA PHE A 87 -6.77 -0.51 1.17
C PHE A 87 -8.22 -0.05 1.02
N VAL A 88 -8.59 0.98 1.78
CA VAL A 88 -9.94 1.54 1.79
C VAL A 88 -9.91 3.01 1.39
N MET A 89 -10.70 3.37 0.36
CA MET A 89 -10.95 4.74 -0.05
C MET A 89 -12.42 5.10 0.19
N CYS A 90 -12.70 6.33 0.58
CA CYS A 90 -14.07 6.84 0.68
C CYS A 90 -14.39 7.79 -0.47
N GLU A 91 -15.62 8.33 -0.49
CA GLU A 91 -16.11 9.22 -1.54
C GLU A 91 -15.26 10.49 -1.76
N ASP A 92 -14.44 10.87 -0.77
CA ASP A 92 -13.48 11.98 -0.83
C ASP A 92 -12.17 11.62 -1.57
N GLY A 93 -12.01 10.35 -1.95
CA GLY A 93 -10.86 9.86 -2.70
C GLY A 93 -10.73 10.48 -4.09
N LYS A 94 -9.57 11.06 -4.38
CA LYS A 94 -9.26 11.68 -5.68
C LYS A 94 -8.47 10.70 -6.55
N LYS A 95 -8.77 10.67 -7.84
CA LYS A 95 -8.06 9.85 -8.83
C LYS A 95 -7.48 10.70 -9.96
N VAL A 96 -6.38 10.24 -10.55
CA VAL A 96 -5.86 10.69 -11.84
C VAL A 96 -5.65 9.45 -12.69
N GLY A 97 -6.47 9.27 -13.73
CA GLY A 97 -6.57 7.99 -14.43
C GLY A 97 -7.02 6.89 -13.47
N GLU A 98 -6.29 5.78 -13.41
CA GLU A 98 -6.60 4.66 -12.53
C GLU A 98 -5.98 4.77 -11.12
N SER A 99 -4.99 5.65 -10.95
CA SER A 99 -4.28 5.83 -9.68
C SER A 99 -5.05 6.75 -8.72
N PHE A 100 -5.01 6.44 -7.42
CA PHE A 100 -5.45 7.38 -6.39
C PHE A 100 -4.35 8.40 -6.10
N VAL A 101 -4.74 9.66 -5.91
CA VAL A 101 -3.83 10.78 -5.57
C VAL A 101 -4.14 11.39 -4.21
N SER A 102 -4.91 10.67 -3.41
CA SER A 102 -5.32 11.03 -2.06
C SER A 102 -5.01 9.86 -1.12
N PRO A 103 -4.67 10.12 0.15
CA PRO A 103 -4.37 9.06 1.10
C PRO A 103 -5.60 8.18 1.36
N PRO A 104 -5.42 6.85 1.48
CA PRO A 104 -6.47 5.94 1.92
C PRO A 104 -6.79 6.13 3.40
N LYS A 105 -7.98 5.68 3.81
CA LYS A 105 -8.36 5.64 5.23
C LYS A 105 -7.69 4.49 5.97
N ILE A 106 -7.46 3.38 5.28
CA ILE A 106 -6.85 2.18 5.86
C ILE A 106 -6.01 1.50 4.78
N ILE A 107 -4.83 1.00 5.18
CA ILE A 107 -3.99 0.10 4.40
C ILE A 107 -3.75 -1.16 5.25
N PHE A 108 -3.75 -2.33 4.61
CA PHE A 108 -3.26 -3.58 5.16
C PHE A 108 -2.17 -4.12 4.26
N GLU A 109 -1.06 -4.51 4.87
CA GLU A 109 0.05 -5.21 4.23
C GLU A 109 0.15 -6.64 4.77
N VAL A 110 0.13 -7.63 3.88
CA VAL A 110 0.31 -9.03 4.26
C VAL A 110 1.80 -9.36 4.15
N VAL A 111 2.44 -9.56 5.30
CA VAL A 111 3.82 -10.01 5.39
C VAL A 111 3.86 -11.54 5.46
N SER A 112 4.71 -12.18 4.65
CA SER A 112 4.97 -13.63 4.76
C SER A 112 6.29 -13.90 5.50
N PRO A 113 6.39 -14.98 6.29
CA PRO A 113 7.61 -15.27 7.07
C PRO A 113 8.82 -15.63 6.19
N ASN A 114 8.62 -15.93 4.90
CA ASN A 114 9.69 -16.24 3.95
C ASN A 114 10.18 -15.01 3.16
N TYR A 115 9.81 -13.80 3.56
CA TYR A 115 10.31 -12.59 2.92
C TYR A 115 11.77 -12.32 3.28
N SER A 116 12.50 -11.76 2.31
CA SER A 116 13.79 -11.16 2.60
C SER A 116 13.61 -10.07 3.67
N GLY A 117 14.56 -9.90 4.58
CA GLY A 117 14.47 -8.87 5.62
C GLY A 117 14.27 -7.45 5.06
N HIS A 118 14.71 -7.22 3.82
CA HIS A 118 14.52 -5.96 3.10
C HIS A 118 13.05 -5.68 2.80
N ASP A 119 12.31 -6.63 2.23
CA ASP A 119 10.88 -6.45 1.92
C ASP A 119 10.03 -6.22 3.18
N TYR A 120 10.38 -6.86 4.30
CA TYR A 120 9.73 -6.64 5.58
C TYR A 120 9.97 -5.21 6.11
N ILE A 121 11.21 -4.73 6.04
CA ILE A 121 11.54 -3.35 6.43
C ILE A 121 10.82 -2.34 5.53
N THR A 122 10.72 -2.58 4.23
CA THR A 122 9.98 -1.70 3.31
C THR A 122 8.48 -1.70 3.64
N LYS A 123 7.86 -2.86 3.84
CA LYS A 123 6.44 -2.91 4.25
C LYS A 123 6.21 -2.16 5.57
N LEU A 124 7.13 -2.27 6.53
CA LEU A 124 7.09 -1.44 7.75
C LEU A 124 7.24 0.06 7.47
N GLN A 125 8.04 0.47 6.48
CA GLN A 125 8.11 1.87 6.05
C GLN A 125 6.79 2.33 5.43
N ILE A 126 6.15 1.50 4.59
CA ILE A 126 4.82 1.79 4.03
C ILE A 126 3.78 1.93 5.13
N GLU A 127 3.78 1.04 6.14
CA GLU A 127 2.92 1.17 7.31
C GLU A 127 3.17 2.49 8.07
N GLN A 128 4.44 2.86 8.29
CA GLN A 128 4.77 4.14 8.96
C GLN A 128 4.31 5.36 8.16
N VAL A 129 4.44 5.33 6.84
CA VAL A 129 3.93 6.40 5.98
C VAL A 129 2.39 6.41 6.03
N SER A 130 1.75 5.24 6.00
CA SER A 130 0.29 5.11 6.15
C SER A 130 -0.20 5.71 7.48
N HIS A 131 0.50 5.46 8.58
CA HIS A 131 0.26 6.11 9.87
C HIS A 131 0.50 7.62 9.84
N LYS A 132 1.50 8.08 9.09
CA LYS A 132 1.75 9.52 8.87
C LYS A 132 0.62 10.19 8.07
N PHE A 133 -0.12 9.44 7.25
CA PHE A 133 -1.34 9.93 6.57
C PHE A 133 -2.57 9.98 7.47
N LEU A 134 -2.58 9.26 8.59
CA LEU A 134 -3.65 9.26 9.59
C LEU A 134 -3.57 10.40 10.61
N THR A 135 -2.74 11.44 10.39
CA THR A 135 -2.63 12.58 11.30
C THR A 135 -3.84 13.54 11.18
N SER A 136 -5.00 13.08 11.63
CA SER A 136 -5.92 13.82 12.53
C SER A 136 -7.11 12.94 12.94
N THR A 137 -6.87 11.80 13.57
CA THR A 137 -7.67 11.33 14.73
C THR A 137 -6.88 10.21 15.40
N SER A 138 -6.72 10.35 16.71
CA SER A 138 -6.07 9.41 17.62
C SER A 138 -6.54 7.96 17.43
N GLU A 139 -5.60 7.03 17.63
CA GLU A 139 -5.76 5.58 17.83
C GLU A 139 -5.82 4.67 16.60
N VAL A 140 -4.65 4.19 16.15
CA VAL A 140 -4.50 2.82 15.62
C VAL A 140 -3.16 2.29 16.11
N GLN A 141 -3.13 1.65 17.29
CA GLN A 141 -2.01 0.83 17.72
C GLN A 141 -2.53 -0.59 17.97
N ASN A 142 -1.78 -1.56 17.44
CA ASN A 142 -1.86 -3.00 17.66
C ASN A 142 -2.84 -3.80 16.79
N PHE A 143 -2.33 -4.30 15.66
CA PHE A 143 -2.85 -5.53 15.06
C PHE A 143 -2.22 -6.75 15.75
N THR A 144 -2.83 -7.17 16.85
CA THR A 144 -2.87 -8.58 17.24
C THR A 144 -4.29 -8.82 17.71
N GLU A 145 -5.01 -9.68 16.98
CA GLU A 145 -6.45 -9.94 17.05
C GLU A 145 -7.36 -8.94 16.32
N ILE A 146 -7.81 -9.32 15.12
CA ILE A 146 -8.92 -8.68 14.42
C ILE A 146 -10.20 -8.88 15.25
N ARG A 147 -10.55 -7.88 16.06
CA ARG A 147 -11.93 -7.56 16.44
C ARG A 147 -12.20 -6.12 16.04
N ILE A 148 -12.85 -5.94 14.89
CA ILE A 148 -13.38 -4.66 14.45
C ILE A 148 -14.62 -4.39 15.31
N ALA A 149 -14.49 -3.49 16.28
CA ALA A 149 -15.62 -2.83 16.91
C ALA A 149 -15.23 -1.37 17.08
N LEU A 150 -15.90 -0.46 16.36
CA LEU A 150 -15.92 0.94 16.73
C LEU A 150 -17.37 1.43 16.61
N SER A 151 -17.82 1.97 17.73
CA SER A 151 -19.14 2.54 18.06
C SER A 151 -19.38 3.89 17.42
#